data_AF-A0A7W0TNQ3-F1
#
_entry.id   AF-A0A7W0TNQ3-F1
#
_cell.length_a   1.000
_cell.length_b   1.000
_cell.length_c   1.000
_cell.angle_alpha   90.00
_cell.angle_beta   90.00
_cell.angle_gamma   90.00
#
_symmetry.space_group_name_H-M   'P 1'
#
loop_
_entity.id
_entity.type
_entity.pdbx_description
1 polymer ?
#
loop_
_entity_poly.entity_id
_entity_poly.type
_entity_poly.pdbx_seq_one_letter_code
_entity_poly.pdbx_strand_id
1 'polypeptide(L)' 'DFALIIVVEAPEELRIQRLVEDRNMTEEQVRARMASQATDEQRRAVADLVIMNDGSRRDLERAVDQLWQERIHPLLARP' A
#
# COMPACT_ATOMS: atom_id res chain seq x y z
N ASP A 1 11.99 16.51 0.91
CA ASP A 1 10.76 16.35 1.69
C ASP A 1 9.57 16.07 0.80
N PHE A 2 8.71 15.18 1.26
CA PHE A 2 7.40 14.91 0.65
C PHE A 2 6.34 15.60 1.50
N ALA A 3 5.35 16.21 0.86
CA ALA A 3 4.23 16.87 1.57
C ALA A 3 3.21 15.86 2.13
N LEU A 4 3.22 14.63 1.63
CA LEU A 4 2.36 13.54 2.08
C LEU A 4 2.99 12.18 1.67
N ILE A 5 3.14 11.26 2.62
CA ILE A 5 3.61 9.88 2.43
C ILE A 5 2.44 8.93 2.69
N ILE A 6 2.06 8.18 1.66
CA ILE A 6 0.97 7.20 1.72
C ILE A 6 1.59 5.81 1.58
N VAL A 7 1.30 4.93 2.52
CA VAL A 7 1.70 3.53 2.48
C VAL A 7 0.48 2.65 2.21
N VAL A 8 0.61 1.69 1.30
CA VAL A 8 -0.43 0.69 1.05
C VAL A 8 0.03 -0.64 1.64
N GLU A 9 -0.80 -1.23 2.49
CA GLU A 9 -0.53 -2.49 3.18
C GLU A 9 -1.60 -3.52 2.92
N ALA A 10 -1.23 -4.79 3.05
CA ALA A 10 -2.13 -5.92 3.06
C ALA A 10 -1.46 -7.03 3.89
N PRO A 11 -2.24 -7.96 4.48
CA PRO A 11 -1.69 -9.12 5.19
C PRO A 11 -0.65 -9.86 4.33
N GLU A 12 0.42 -10.32 4.96
CA GLU A 12 1.53 -11.00 4.28
C GLU A 12 1.04 -12.19 3.45
N GLU A 13 0.14 -12.99 4.01
CA GLU A 13 -0.42 -14.16 3.36
C GLU A 13 -1.16 -13.78 2.07
N LEU A 14 -1.95 -12.68 2.11
CA LEU A 14 -2.68 -12.19 0.95
C LEU A 14 -1.74 -11.63 -0.13
N ARG A 15 -0.65 -10.98 0.28
CA ARG A 15 0.39 -10.49 -0.65
C ARG A 15 1.07 -11.65 -1.36
N ILE A 16 1.42 -12.70 -0.61
CA ILE A 16 2.02 -13.92 -1.16
C ILE A 16 1.07 -14.57 -2.15
N GLN A 17 -0.18 -14.79 -1.76
CA GLN A 17 -1.20 -15.39 -2.61
C GLN A 17 -1.32 -14.64 -3.95
N ARG A 18 -1.51 -13.32 -3.92
CA ARG A 18 -1.63 -12.50 -5.13
C ARG A 18 -0.39 -12.54 -6.02
N LEU A 19 0.81 -12.54 -5.44
CA LEU A 19 2.05 -12.59 -6.22
C LEU A 19 2.28 -13.97 -6.87
N VAL A 20 1.85 -15.05 -6.21
CA VAL A 20 1.91 -16.39 -6.80
C VAL A 20 0.87 -16.52 -7.92
N GLU A 21 -0.38 -16.15 -7.65
CA GLU A 21 -1.52 -16.30 -8.58
C GLU A 21 -1.41 -15.36 -9.79
N ASP A 22 -1.16 -14.06 -9.57
CA ASP A 22 -1.24 -13.05 -10.63
C ASP A 22 0.08 -12.84 -11.37
N ARG A 23 1.22 -13.17 -10.74
CA ARG A 23 2.57 -12.86 -11.26
C ARG A 23 3.42 -14.10 -11.52
N ASN A 24 2.85 -15.29 -11.38
CA ASN A 24 3.47 -16.58 -11.68
C ASN A 24 4.84 -16.75 -10.98
N MET A 25 4.96 -16.21 -9.77
CA MET A 25 6.14 -16.31 -8.91
C MET A 25 6.04 -17.54 -8.00
N THR A 26 7.18 -18.11 -7.61
CA THR A 26 7.19 -19.12 -6.53
C THR A 26 7.06 -18.43 -5.16
N GLU A 27 6.50 -19.13 -4.17
CA GLU A 27 6.43 -18.61 -2.80
C GLU A 27 7.82 -18.21 -2.26
N GLU A 28 8.85 -19.00 -2.56
CA GLU A 28 10.23 -18.71 -2.16
C GLU A 28 10.74 -17.39 -2.76
N GLN A 29 10.47 -17.12 -4.04
CA GLN A 29 10.82 -15.85 -4.68
C GLN A 29 10.08 -14.68 -4.04
N VAL A 30 8.81 -14.87 -3.65
CA VAL A 30 8.04 -13.83 -2.98
C VAL A 30 8.62 -13.53 -1.60
N ARG A 31 8.87 -14.55 -0.78
CA ARG A 31 9.44 -14.39 0.56
C ARG A 31 10.84 -13.75 0.51
N ALA A 32 11.68 -14.17 -0.43
CA ALA A 32 12.99 -13.55 -0.64
C ALA A 32 12.90 -12.06 -1.00
N ARG A 33 11.92 -11.67 -1.82
CA ARG A 33 11.66 -10.26 -2.12
C ARG A 33 11.10 -9.48 -0.94
N MET A 34 10.26 -10.10 -0.11
CA MET A 34 9.72 -9.45 1.08
C MET A 34 10.80 -9.22 2.13
N ALA A 35 11.71 -10.18 2.32
CA ALA A 35 12.80 -10.10 3.28
C ALA A 35 13.85 -9.02 2.94
N SER A 36 13.97 -8.62 1.67
CA SER A 36 14.91 -7.55 1.25
C SER A 36 14.31 -6.14 1.33
N GLN A 37 13.04 -6.01 1.69
CA GLN A 37 12.34 -4.73 1.80
C GLN A 37 12.27 -4.25 3.25
N ALA A 38 11.97 -2.97 3.44
CA ALA A 38 11.65 -2.43 4.76
C ALA A 38 10.44 -3.15 5.36
N THR A 39 10.44 -3.36 6.67
CA THR A 39 9.33 -4.01 7.39
C THR A 39 8.07 -3.14 7.34
N ASP A 40 6.90 -3.75 7.55
CA ASP A 40 5.63 -3.01 7.59
C ASP A 40 5.69 -1.92 8.68
N GLU A 41 6.26 -2.24 9.85
CA GLU A 41 6.49 -1.26 10.93
C GLU A 41 7.37 -0.08 10.47
N GLN A 42 8.48 -0.34 9.79
CA GLN A 42 9.35 0.71 9.26
C GLN A 42 8.63 1.59 8.23
N ARG A 43 7.76 1.01 7.39
CA ARG A 43 6.98 1.77 6.41
C ARG A 43 5.91 2.61 7.09
N ARG A 44 5.20 2.08 8.10
CA ARG A 44 4.23 2.86 8.89
C ARG A 44 4.87 4.01 9.64
N ALA A 45 6.07 3.83 10.16
CA ALA A 45 6.77 4.85 10.95
C ALA A 45 7.03 6.16 10.15
N VAL A 46 7.10 6.07 8.83
CA VAL A 46 7.31 7.22 7.93
C VAL A 46 6.03 7.62 7.18
N ALA A 47 4.91 6.95 7.42
CA ALA A 47 3.66 7.20 6.71
C ALA A 47 2.83 8.28 7.41
N ASP A 48 2.32 9.24 6.64
CA ASP A 48 1.26 10.13 7.12
C ASP A 48 -0.09 9.40 7.14
N LEU A 49 -0.27 8.44 6.23
CA LEU A 49 -1.49 7.67 6.02
C LEU A 49 -1.17 6.25 5.54
N VAL A 50 -1.95 5.29 6.03
CA VAL A 50 -1.89 3.89 5.59
C VAL A 50 -3.23 3.48 4.99
N ILE A 51 -3.21 2.91 3.79
CA ILE A 51 -4.37 2.29 3.14
C ILE A 51 -4.25 0.78 3.28
N MET A 52 -5.26 0.13 3.88
CA MET A 52 -5.38 -1.32 3.88
C MET A 52 -6.01 -1.80 2.56
N ASN A 53 -5.29 -2.65 1.85
CA ASN A 53 -5.66 -3.28 0.59
C ASN A 53 -5.91 -4.79 0.77
N ASP A 54 -6.66 -5.11 1.82
CA ASP A 54 -7.15 -6.45 2.15
C ASP A 54 -8.56 -6.72 1.62
N GLY A 55 -9.28 -5.68 1.19
CA GLY A 55 -10.59 -5.76 0.58
C GLY A 55 -10.59 -6.03 -0.94
N SER A 56 -11.76 -5.79 -1.53
CA SER A 56 -11.95 -5.85 -2.98
C SER A 56 -11.34 -4.64 -3.68
N ARG A 57 -11.15 -4.75 -5.01
CA ARG A 57 -10.73 -3.62 -5.84
C ARG A 57 -11.63 -2.38 -5.67
N ARG A 58 -12.95 -2.57 -5.52
CA ARG A 58 -13.90 -1.48 -5.27
C ARG A 58 -13.70 -0.82 -3.91
N ASP A 59 -13.25 -1.57 -2.90
CA ASP A 59 -12.96 -1.01 -1.58
C ASP A 59 -11.71 -0.12 -1.65
N LEU A 60 -10.69 -0.59 -2.39
CA LEU A 60 -9.49 0.21 -2.65
C LEU A 60 -9.80 1.47 -3.46
N GLU A 61 -10.62 1.38 -4.52
CA GLU A 61 -11.04 2.53 -5.32
C GLU A 61 -11.73 3.59 -4.44
N ARG A 62 -12.67 3.18 -3.57
CA ARG A 62 -13.33 4.10 -2.62
C ARG A 62 -12.35 4.74 -1.65
N ALA A 63 -11.39 3.98 -1.11
CA ALA A 63 -10.39 4.51 -0.19
C ALA A 63 -9.48 5.54 -0.87
N VAL A 64 -9.09 5.30 -2.13
CA VAL A 64 -8.29 6.23 -2.93
C VAL A 64 -9.09 7.49 -3.27
N ASP A 65 -10.36 7.36 -3.66
CA ASP A 65 -11.23 8.51 -3.95
C ASP A 65 -11.39 9.40 -2.72
N GLN A 66 -11.62 8.80 -1.55
CA GLN A 66 -11.73 9.54 -0.29
C GLN A 66 -10.43 10.28 0.05
N LEU A 67 -9.29 9.58 -0.05
CA LEU A 67 -7.97 10.18 0.18
C LEU A 67 -7.71 11.35 -0.78
N TRP A 68 -8.11 11.22 -2.04
CA TRP A 68 -7.97 12.27 -3.02
C TRP A 68 -8.74 13.53 -2.61
N GLN A 69 -10.03 13.38 -2.29
CA GLN A 69 -10.90 14.52 -1.95
C GLN A 69 -10.48 15.19 -0.64
N GLU A 70 -10.10 14.42 0.37
CA GLU A 70 -9.88 14.92 1.73
C GLU A 70 -8.46 15.42 1.96
N ARG A 71 -7.47 14.88 1.23
CA ARG A 71 -6.05 15.14 1.51
C ARG A 71 -5.29 15.67 0.31
N ILE A 72 -5.36 14.99 -0.84
CA ILE A 72 -4.52 15.33 -2.00
C ILE A 72 -5.03 16.60 -2.68
N HIS A 73 -6.32 16.67 -3.03
CA HIS A 73 -6.90 17.82 -3.72
C HIS A 73 -6.73 19.12 -2.90
N PRO A 74 -6.99 19.16 -1.58
CA PRO A 74 -6.73 20.35 -0.77
C PRO A 74 -5.25 20.75 -0.68
N LEU A 75 -4.31 19.79 -0.70
CA LEU A 75 -2.88 20.08 -0.70
C LEU A 75 -2.45 20.76 -2.00
N LEU A 76 -2.99 20.32 -3.14
CA LEU A 76 -2.69 20.88 -4.47
C LEU A 76 -3.33 22.25 -4.70
N ALA A 77 -4.43 22.55 -4.00
CA ALA A 77 -5.12 23.84 -4.08
C ALA A 77 -4.49 24.94 -3.22
N ARG A 78 -3.40 24.64 -2.48
CA ARG A 78 -2.67 25.65 -1.72
C ARG A 78 -1.81 26.49 -2.67
N PRO A 79 -1.83 27.84 -2.53
CA PRO A 79 -1.02 28.73 -3.35
C PRO A 79 0.48 28.54 -3.14
#